data_AF-A0AAF0JUE6-F1
#
_entry.id   AF-A0AAF0JUE6-F1
#
_cell.length_a   1.000
_cell.length_b   1.000
_cell.length_c   1.000
_cell.angle_alpha   90.00
_cell.angle_beta   90.00
_cell.angle_gamma   90.00
#
_symmetry.space_group_name_H-M   'P 1'
#
loop_
_entity.id
_entity.type
_entity.pdbx_description
1 polymer ?
#
loop_
_entity_poly.entity_id
_entity_poly.type
_entity_poly.pdbx_seq_one_letter_code
_entity_poly.pdbx_strand_id
1 'polypeptide(L)'
;MKKRQNLTLKSFGAGEPENPSRKRLAEWILSEHKTCCDLLSYEIESQIKDQKKYVDFLCAGGEFYSRRIKESFIGIKSGFLTSEPDASLDFLTYDSERIKKISKNASFSFPPPSGLGIEDAYYKKRDDFIGGLCDVYKKIMRCQRDCGIKEHLLISDLFDSTELEELSKNRVLFFSMAGESKTLESVLEYQNFIAVKPSKLAGVYELMNEYEIKKIAVINGNNDDFEKCLEYFDPENIISGGFTNGFGEEFWKDLKENSFVMR
;
A
#
# COMPACT_ATOMS: atom_id res chain seq x y z
N MET A 1 26.37 -27.89 -1.89
CA MET A 1 26.36 -26.53 -1.31
C MET A 1 25.03 -25.91 -1.66
N LYS A 2 24.28 -25.42 -0.66
CA LYS A 2 23.05 -24.66 -0.93
C LYS A 2 23.42 -23.37 -1.69
N LYS A 3 22.73 -23.05 -2.78
CA LYS A 3 22.87 -21.86 -3.62
C LYS A 3 21.92 -20.78 -3.13
N ARG A 4 22.42 -19.55 -3.01
CA ARG A 4 21.59 -18.37 -2.68
C ARG A 4 20.61 -18.09 -3.83
N GLN A 5 19.32 -18.08 -3.53
CA GLN A 5 18.26 -17.58 -4.41
C GLN A 5 17.68 -16.30 -3.80
N ASN A 6 17.83 -15.17 -4.49
CA ASN A 6 17.26 -13.91 -4.03
C ASN A 6 15.74 -13.91 -4.26
N LEU A 7 15.01 -13.44 -3.27
CA LEU A 7 13.56 -13.26 -3.34
C LEU A 7 13.25 -11.91 -3.99
N THR A 8 12.04 -11.81 -4.55
CA THR A 8 11.50 -10.52 -5.01
C THR A 8 11.21 -9.64 -3.79
N LEU A 9 11.72 -8.41 -3.81
CA LEU A 9 11.46 -7.40 -2.80
C LEU A 9 10.37 -6.43 -3.28
N LYS A 10 9.27 -6.34 -2.52
CA LYS A 10 8.13 -5.46 -2.79
C LYS A 10 7.88 -4.52 -1.62
N SER A 11 7.70 -3.24 -1.91
CA SER A 11 7.27 -2.25 -0.92
C SER A 11 5.74 -2.31 -0.74
N PHE A 12 5.31 -2.19 0.51
CA PHE A 12 3.92 -2.13 0.94
C PHE A 12 3.53 -0.72 1.43
N GLY A 13 4.36 0.29 1.16
CA GLY A 13 4.15 1.66 1.58
C GLY A 13 4.89 2.01 2.87
N ALA A 14 4.40 3.04 3.56
CA ALA A 14 4.94 3.52 4.81
C ALA A 14 3.85 3.98 5.80
N GLY A 15 4.19 4.00 7.08
CA GLY A 15 3.43 4.70 8.10
C GLY A 15 3.59 6.23 7.96
N GLU A 16 3.26 6.97 9.02
CA GLU A 16 3.51 8.42 9.06
C GLU A 16 5.03 8.70 9.09
N PRO A 17 5.58 9.45 8.12
CA PRO A 17 7.00 9.77 8.13
C PRO A 17 7.33 10.84 9.17
N GLU A 18 8.57 10.84 9.64
CA GLU A 18 9.09 11.97 10.41
C GLU A 18 9.12 13.24 9.57
N ASN A 19 8.93 14.39 10.22
CA ASN A 19 9.01 15.68 9.56
C ASN A 19 10.39 15.89 8.92
N PRO A 20 10.47 16.21 7.62
CA PRO A 20 11.75 16.44 6.98
C PRO A 20 12.43 17.68 7.54
N SER A 21 13.77 17.65 7.58
CA SER A 21 14.54 18.80 8.03
C SER A 21 14.34 20.00 7.10
N ARG A 22 14.33 21.20 7.67
CA ARG A 22 14.18 22.46 6.90
C ARG A 22 15.19 22.57 5.76
N LYS A 23 16.41 22.08 5.98
CA LYS A 23 17.47 22.06 4.96
C LYS A 23 17.10 21.18 3.77
N ARG A 24 16.65 19.94 4.01
CA ARG A 24 16.25 19.01 2.94
C ARG A 24 15.05 19.55 2.15
N LEU A 25 14.06 20.13 2.84
CA LEU A 25 12.92 20.76 2.18
C LEU A 25 13.34 21.96 1.33
N ALA A 26 14.19 22.84 1.84
CA ALA A 26 14.65 24.01 1.07
C ALA A 26 15.40 23.59 -0.20
N GLU A 27 16.29 22.59 -0.10
CA GLU A 27 17.02 22.03 -1.25
C GLU A 27 16.05 21.43 -2.28
N TRP A 28 15.03 20.71 -1.83
CA TRP A 28 14.02 20.14 -2.73
C TRP A 28 13.16 21.24 -3.39
N ILE A 29 12.66 22.22 -2.64
CA ILE A 29 11.85 23.33 -3.18
C ILE A 29 12.62 24.10 -4.26
N LEU A 30 13.92 24.31 -4.08
CA LEU A 30 14.78 24.94 -5.09
C LEU A 30 14.85 24.13 -6.38
N SER A 31 14.68 22.80 -6.32
CA SER A 31 14.65 21.94 -7.50
C SER A 31 13.28 21.90 -8.21
N GLU A 32 12.20 22.31 -7.53
CA GLU A 32 10.81 22.18 -8.00
C GLU A 32 10.27 23.41 -8.77
N HIS A 33 11.15 24.16 -9.45
CA HIS A 33 10.81 25.41 -10.13
C HIS A 33 9.56 25.31 -11.03
N LYS A 34 8.54 26.14 -10.73
CA LYS A 34 7.27 26.28 -11.48
C LYS A 34 6.41 25.02 -11.53
N THR A 35 6.58 24.09 -10.59
CA THR A 35 5.69 22.93 -10.45
C THR A 35 4.74 23.13 -9.28
N CYS A 36 3.50 22.64 -9.41
CA CYS A 36 2.61 22.53 -8.27
C CYS A 36 3.12 21.37 -7.41
N CYS A 37 3.49 21.65 -6.17
CA CYS A 37 3.98 20.67 -5.23
C CYS A 37 3.72 21.13 -3.79
N ASP A 38 3.55 20.16 -2.90
CA ASP A 38 3.36 20.36 -1.48
C ASP A 38 4.19 19.35 -0.68
N LEU A 39 3.97 19.30 0.63
CA LEU A 39 4.70 18.39 1.50
C LEU A 39 4.41 16.92 1.16
N LEU A 40 3.17 16.58 0.80
CA LEU A 40 2.81 15.22 0.37
C LEU A 40 3.55 14.83 -0.92
N SER A 41 3.69 15.77 -1.86
CA SER A 41 4.47 15.58 -3.09
C SER A 41 5.93 15.25 -2.77
N TYR A 42 6.53 15.95 -1.80
CA TYR A 42 7.89 15.67 -1.33
C TYR A 42 8.01 14.29 -0.68
N GLU A 43 7.05 13.92 0.17
CA GLU A 43 7.05 12.67 0.93
C GLU A 43 7.00 11.45 0.00
N ILE A 44 6.06 11.42 -0.96
CA ILE A 44 5.95 10.31 -1.91
C ILE A 44 7.19 10.20 -2.81
N GLU A 45 7.77 11.34 -3.20
CA GLU A 45 8.94 11.38 -4.07
C GLU A 45 10.18 10.86 -3.32
N SER A 46 10.36 11.31 -2.08
CA SER A 46 11.44 10.87 -1.21
C SER A 46 11.35 9.38 -0.91
N GLN A 47 10.16 8.88 -0.58
CA GLN A 47 9.90 7.47 -0.33
C GLN A 47 10.30 6.58 -1.52
N ILE A 48 9.92 6.99 -2.74
CA ILE A 48 10.22 6.22 -3.95
C ILE A 48 11.71 6.30 -4.30
N LYS A 49 12.38 7.43 -4.05
CA LYS A 49 13.83 7.56 -4.24
C LYS A 49 14.61 6.61 -3.32
N ASP A 50 14.22 6.49 -2.05
CA ASP A 50 14.86 5.59 -1.09
C ASP A 50 14.73 4.10 -1.52
N GLN A 51 13.62 3.74 -2.15
CA GLN A 51 13.36 2.37 -2.62
C GLN A 51 14.10 2.00 -3.91
N LYS A 52 14.35 2.99 -4.79
CA LYS A 52 14.65 2.79 -6.22
C LYS A 52 15.77 1.82 -6.54
N LYS A 53 16.80 1.75 -5.69
CA LYS A 53 17.99 0.92 -5.94
C LYS A 53 17.84 -0.53 -5.46
N TYR A 54 16.93 -0.79 -4.53
CA TYR A 54 16.88 -2.07 -3.80
C TYR A 54 15.58 -2.85 -4.03
N VAL A 55 14.47 -2.14 -4.23
CA VAL A 55 13.13 -2.71 -4.31
C VAL A 55 12.77 -3.02 -5.76
N ASP A 56 12.25 -4.22 -6.01
CA ASP A 56 11.85 -4.67 -7.34
C ASP A 56 10.46 -4.10 -7.73
N PHE A 57 9.56 -4.00 -6.76
CA PHE A 57 8.21 -3.41 -6.89
C PHE A 57 8.03 -2.26 -5.90
N LEU A 58 8.20 -1.04 -6.39
CA LEU A 58 8.16 0.17 -5.56
C LEU A 58 6.73 0.56 -5.21
N CYS A 59 6.54 1.18 -4.05
CA CYS A 59 5.24 1.66 -3.60
C CYS A 59 5.36 3.04 -2.95
N ALA A 60 4.54 3.98 -3.42
CA ALA A 60 4.39 5.31 -2.86
C ALA A 60 3.19 5.35 -1.90
N GLY A 61 3.22 6.28 -0.95
CA GLY A 61 2.15 6.48 0.00
C GLY A 61 2.19 5.49 1.17
N GLY A 62 0.99 5.20 1.68
CA GLY A 62 0.73 4.41 2.86
C GLY A 62 -0.24 5.18 3.76
N GLU A 63 -0.05 5.10 5.08
CA GLU A 63 -0.97 5.72 6.04
C GLU A 63 -1.05 7.25 5.87
N PHE A 64 0.10 7.90 5.65
CA PHE A 64 0.20 9.36 5.51
C PHE A 64 -0.50 9.91 4.26
N TYR A 65 -0.66 9.06 3.23
CA TYR A 65 -1.32 9.44 1.98
C TYR A 65 -2.85 9.50 2.12
N SER A 66 -3.38 9.06 3.27
CA SER A 66 -4.78 9.27 3.64
C SER A 66 -5.19 10.74 3.58
N ARG A 67 -4.27 11.65 3.88
CA ARG A 67 -4.45 13.11 3.76
C ARG A 67 -4.81 13.50 2.33
N ARG A 68 -4.01 13.07 1.35
CA ARG A 68 -4.26 13.36 -0.07
C ARG A 68 -5.60 12.79 -0.52
N ILE A 69 -5.91 11.56 -0.13
CA ILE A 69 -7.18 10.93 -0.50
C ILE A 69 -8.34 11.76 0.04
N LYS A 70 -8.35 12.10 1.34
CA LYS A 70 -9.40 12.92 1.96
C LYS A 70 -9.55 14.29 1.32
N GLU A 71 -8.44 14.99 1.05
CA GLU A 71 -8.45 16.30 0.38
C GLU A 71 -9.03 16.23 -1.04
N SER A 72 -8.92 15.07 -1.68
CA SER A 72 -9.44 14.86 -3.03
C SER A 72 -10.94 14.62 -3.05
N PHE A 73 -11.57 14.23 -1.93
CA PHE A 73 -13.01 13.98 -1.90
C PHE A 73 -13.83 15.28 -1.98
N ILE A 74 -14.83 15.25 -2.83
CA ILE A 74 -15.89 16.26 -2.95
C ILE A 74 -17.11 15.76 -2.18
N GLY A 75 -17.84 16.69 -1.54
CA GLY A 75 -19.05 16.38 -0.78
C GLY A 75 -18.83 16.17 0.72
N ILE A 76 -17.57 16.23 1.19
CA ILE A 76 -17.22 16.14 2.60
C ILE A 76 -17.18 17.53 3.24
N LYS A 77 -17.82 17.67 4.41
CA LYS A 77 -17.74 18.84 5.28
C LYS A 77 -17.46 18.42 6.70
N SER A 78 -16.37 18.92 7.28
CA SER A 78 -15.97 18.65 8.67
C SER A 78 -15.92 17.14 9.02
N GLY A 79 -15.51 16.29 8.08
CA GLY A 79 -15.45 14.83 8.26
C GLY A 79 -16.73 14.08 7.90
N PHE A 80 -17.81 14.76 7.55
CA PHE A 80 -19.09 14.14 7.19
C PHE A 80 -19.33 14.21 5.68
N LEU A 81 -19.76 13.10 5.08
CA LEU A 81 -20.30 13.10 3.72
C LEU A 81 -21.70 13.70 3.74
N THR A 82 -21.88 14.86 3.09
CA THR A 82 -23.11 15.67 3.15
C THR A 82 -23.83 15.80 1.82
N SER A 83 -23.23 15.29 0.74
CA SER A 83 -23.80 15.24 -0.60
C SER A 83 -23.26 14.02 -1.35
N GLU A 84 -23.70 13.82 -2.58
CA GLU A 84 -23.12 12.82 -3.48
C GLU A 84 -21.59 12.94 -3.51
N PRO A 85 -20.85 11.84 -3.26
CA PRO A 85 -19.40 11.86 -3.24
C PRO A 85 -18.83 11.91 -4.67
N ASP A 86 -17.77 12.69 -4.85
CA ASP A 86 -16.94 12.67 -6.06
C ASP A 86 -15.46 12.92 -5.69
N ALA A 87 -14.56 12.97 -6.67
CA ALA A 87 -13.15 13.31 -6.47
C ALA A 87 -12.67 14.44 -7.39
N SER A 88 -11.92 15.38 -6.80
CA SER A 88 -10.97 16.24 -7.48
C SER A 88 -9.68 15.46 -7.76
N LEU A 89 -9.29 15.35 -9.02
CA LEU A 89 -8.21 14.44 -9.46
C LEU A 89 -6.87 15.14 -9.70
N ASP A 90 -6.80 16.47 -9.57
CA ASP A 90 -5.64 17.25 -10.02
C ASP A 90 -4.36 16.86 -9.28
N PHE A 91 -4.36 16.92 -7.95
CA PHE A 91 -3.20 16.53 -7.13
C PHE A 91 -2.84 15.05 -7.28
N LEU A 92 -3.83 14.16 -7.36
CA LEU A 92 -3.62 12.72 -7.55
C LEU A 92 -2.95 12.41 -8.89
N THR A 93 -3.31 13.15 -9.92
CA THR A 93 -2.68 13.09 -11.26
C THR A 93 -1.23 13.55 -11.16
N TYR A 94 -0.99 14.72 -10.57
CA TYR A 94 0.37 15.26 -10.39
C TYR A 94 1.27 14.32 -9.59
N ASP A 95 0.77 13.77 -8.49
CA ASP A 95 1.49 12.80 -7.66
C ASP A 95 1.85 11.56 -8.47
N SER A 96 0.91 11.03 -9.26
CA SER A 96 1.15 9.86 -10.12
C SER A 96 2.17 10.13 -11.22
N GLU A 97 2.12 11.29 -11.86
CA GLU A 97 3.10 11.70 -12.87
C GLU A 97 4.51 11.88 -12.28
N ARG A 98 4.61 12.43 -11.06
CA ARG A 98 5.88 12.54 -10.32
C ARG A 98 6.49 11.17 -10.07
N ILE A 99 5.70 10.23 -9.57
CA ILE A 99 6.18 8.86 -9.31
C ILE A 99 6.59 8.17 -10.63
N LYS A 100 5.80 8.33 -11.70
CA LYS A 100 6.09 7.76 -13.02
C LYS A 100 7.44 8.23 -13.57
N LYS A 101 7.83 9.49 -13.34
CA LYS A 101 9.13 10.04 -13.76
C LYS A 101 10.30 9.30 -13.10
N ILE A 102 10.09 8.75 -11.89
CA ILE A 102 11.13 8.03 -11.15
C ILE A 102 11.12 6.54 -11.49
N SER A 103 9.93 5.92 -11.56
CA SER A 103 9.74 4.49 -11.84
C SER A 103 8.47 4.23 -12.67
N LYS A 104 8.62 3.42 -13.72
CA LYS A 104 7.49 3.00 -14.59
C LYS A 104 6.65 1.86 -13.99
N ASN A 105 7.09 1.28 -12.88
CA ASN A 105 6.50 0.09 -12.26
C ASN A 105 6.15 0.33 -10.78
N ALA A 106 5.76 1.56 -10.43
CA ALA A 106 5.38 1.88 -9.06
C ALA A 106 3.89 1.61 -8.80
N SER A 107 3.61 1.32 -7.54
CA SER A 107 2.28 1.15 -6.95
C SER A 107 1.98 2.32 -6.02
N PHE A 108 0.71 2.51 -5.66
CA PHE A 108 0.33 3.37 -4.56
C PHE A 108 -0.25 2.57 -3.41
N SER A 109 -0.08 3.05 -2.19
CA SER A 109 -0.74 2.52 -1.01
C SER A 109 -1.45 3.63 -0.24
N PHE A 110 -2.59 3.31 0.34
CA PHE A 110 -3.39 4.22 1.17
C PHE A 110 -4.48 3.45 1.92
N PRO A 111 -5.14 4.04 2.93
CA PRO A 111 -6.24 3.36 3.63
C PRO A 111 -7.44 3.07 2.71
N PRO A 112 -8.24 2.03 3.02
CA PRO A 112 -9.50 1.77 2.33
C PRO A 112 -10.56 2.84 2.68
N PRO A 113 -11.69 2.89 1.96
CA PRO A 113 -12.79 3.82 2.23
C PRO A 113 -13.21 3.87 3.70
N SER A 114 -13.41 2.70 4.32
CA SER A 114 -13.79 2.57 5.73
C SER A 114 -12.75 3.15 6.69
N GLY A 115 -11.47 3.12 6.30
CA GLY A 115 -10.33 3.62 7.06
C GLY A 115 -10.11 5.14 6.96
N LEU A 116 -10.89 5.86 6.15
CA LEU A 116 -10.75 7.31 6.03
C LEU A 116 -11.35 8.07 7.23
N GLY A 117 -12.13 7.43 8.09
CA GLY A 117 -12.81 8.13 9.19
C GLY A 117 -13.76 9.23 8.70
N ILE A 118 -14.40 8.98 7.55
CA ILE A 118 -15.50 9.80 7.03
C ILE A 118 -16.78 9.23 7.61
N GLU A 119 -17.63 10.11 8.15
CA GLU A 119 -18.93 9.74 8.69
C GLU A 119 -20.06 10.01 7.67
N ASP A 120 -21.13 9.23 7.74
CA ASP A 120 -22.26 9.35 6.82
C ASP A 120 -23.33 10.31 7.35
N ALA A 121 -23.63 11.36 6.59
CA ALA A 121 -24.78 12.23 6.80
C ALA A 121 -25.70 12.31 5.55
N TYR A 122 -25.41 11.56 4.49
CA TYR A 122 -26.06 11.66 3.19
C TYR A 122 -26.88 10.40 2.86
N TYR A 123 -26.25 9.22 2.80
CA TYR A 123 -26.92 7.98 2.38
C TYR A 123 -27.80 7.39 3.49
N LYS A 124 -27.37 7.51 4.76
CA LYS A 124 -28.04 6.97 5.96
C LYS A 124 -28.17 5.45 5.98
N LYS A 125 -27.48 4.76 5.08
CA LYS A 125 -27.39 3.30 4.99
C LYS A 125 -25.93 2.93 4.73
N ARG A 126 -25.39 2.04 5.55
CA ARG A 126 -23.96 1.70 5.58
C ARG A 126 -23.45 1.20 4.23
N ASP A 127 -24.15 0.26 3.61
CA ASP A 127 -23.72 -0.34 2.34
C ASP A 127 -23.72 0.70 1.21
N ASP A 128 -24.76 1.55 1.15
CA ASP A 128 -24.88 2.60 0.13
C ASP A 128 -23.78 3.66 0.34
N PHE A 129 -23.49 3.99 1.60
CA PHE A 129 -22.39 4.88 1.96
C PHE A 129 -21.03 4.35 1.55
N ILE A 130 -20.69 3.11 1.93
CA ILE A 130 -19.41 2.50 1.54
C ILE A 130 -19.33 2.27 0.03
N GLY A 131 -20.41 1.85 -0.61
CA GLY A 131 -20.50 1.73 -2.07
C GLY A 131 -20.18 3.04 -2.78
N GLY A 132 -20.79 4.15 -2.33
CA GLY A 132 -20.50 5.49 -2.86
C GLY A 132 -19.04 5.90 -2.70
N LEU A 133 -18.43 5.63 -1.53
CA LEU A 133 -16.99 5.88 -1.35
C LEU A 133 -16.12 4.96 -2.24
N CYS A 134 -16.51 3.70 -2.42
CA CYS A 134 -15.82 2.76 -3.30
C CYS A 134 -15.83 3.24 -4.76
N ASP A 135 -16.92 3.84 -5.23
CA ASP A 135 -17.00 4.39 -6.58
C ASP A 135 -16.05 5.57 -6.80
N VAL A 136 -15.90 6.43 -5.80
CA VAL A 136 -14.87 7.48 -5.81
C VAL A 136 -13.46 6.86 -5.84
N TYR A 137 -13.21 5.83 -5.04
CA TYR A 137 -11.94 5.10 -5.04
C TYR A 137 -11.62 4.48 -6.41
N LYS A 138 -12.61 3.86 -7.06
CA LYS A 138 -12.46 3.32 -8.42
C LYS A 138 -12.06 4.42 -9.42
N LYS A 139 -12.65 5.63 -9.31
CA LYS A 139 -12.31 6.80 -10.13
C LYS A 139 -10.88 7.28 -9.86
N ILE A 140 -10.48 7.43 -8.60
CA ILE A 140 -9.11 7.80 -8.19
C ILE A 140 -8.11 6.79 -8.74
N MET A 141 -8.27 5.50 -8.43
CA MET A 141 -7.35 4.45 -8.84
C MET A 141 -7.26 4.34 -10.37
N ARG A 142 -8.37 4.54 -11.09
CA ARG A 142 -8.35 4.59 -12.55
C ARG A 142 -7.48 5.74 -13.06
N CYS A 143 -7.68 6.94 -12.54
CA CYS A 143 -6.87 8.11 -12.90
C CYS A 143 -5.36 7.85 -12.66
N GLN A 144 -5.01 7.27 -11.51
CA GLN A 144 -3.63 6.91 -11.21
C GLN A 144 -3.08 5.84 -12.18
N ARG A 145 -3.88 4.81 -12.54
CA ARG A 145 -3.49 3.82 -13.55
C ARG A 145 -3.29 4.43 -14.93
N ASP A 146 -4.14 5.36 -15.33
CA ASP A 146 -4.02 6.08 -16.60
C ASP A 146 -2.71 6.90 -16.64
N CYS A 147 -2.24 7.37 -15.47
CA CYS A 147 -0.93 7.99 -15.30
C CYS A 147 0.23 6.98 -15.28
N GLY A 148 -0.02 5.67 -15.17
CA GLY A 148 0.98 4.61 -15.25
C GLY A 148 1.25 3.86 -13.94
N ILE A 149 0.48 4.12 -12.88
CA ILE A 149 0.54 3.35 -11.63
C ILE A 149 0.04 1.92 -11.88
N LYS A 150 0.77 0.93 -11.37
CA LYS A 150 0.54 -0.48 -11.72
C LYS A 150 -0.62 -1.12 -10.97
N GLU A 151 -0.67 -0.88 -9.67
CA GLU A 151 -1.59 -1.50 -8.71
C GLU A 151 -1.75 -0.57 -7.51
N HIS A 152 -2.76 -0.86 -6.69
CA HIS A 152 -3.04 -0.14 -5.46
C HIS A 152 -3.04 -1.11 -4.28
N LEU A 153 -2.56 -0.66 -3.13
CA LEU A 153 -2.54 -1.43 -1.90
C LEU A 153 -3.39 -0.69 -0.87
N LEU A 154 -4.44 -1.36 -0.36
CA LEU A 154 -5.28 -0.81 0.68
C LEU A 154 -4.83 -1.34 2.03
N ILE A 155 -4.44 -0.44 2.93
CA ILE A 155 -3.85 -0.79 4.23
C ILE A 155 -4.86 -0.52 5.34
N SER A 156 -5.28 -1.57 6.03
CA SER A 156 -6.13 -1.48 7.22
C SER A 156 -6.13 -2.79 7.99
N ASP A 157 -6.39 -2.71 9.29
CA ASP A 157 -6.64 -3.88 10.13
C ASP A 157 -8.11 -4.26 10.23
N LEU A 158 -8.98 -3.44 9.62
CA LEU A 158 -10.41 -3.68 9.49
C LEU A 158 -10.85 -3.31 8.08
N PHE A 159 -11.49 -4.24 7.40
CA PHE A 159 -12.09 -3.99 6.09
C PHE A 159 -13.61 -4.17 6.18
N ASP A 160 -14.34 -3.30 5.50
CA ASP A 160 -15.78 -3.48 5.28
C ASP A 160 -16.00 -4.59 4.23
N SER A 161 -17.05 -5.39 4.37
CA SER A 161 -17.33 -6.44 3.36
C SER A 161 -17.63 -5.82 2.00
N THR A 162 -18.31 -4.67 1.99
CA THR A 162 -18.68 -3.96 0.75
C THR A 162 -17.44 -3.50 0.00
N GLU A 163 -16.41 -2.98 0.69
CA GLU A 163 -15.19 -2.52 0.01
C GLU A 163 -14.31 -3.67 -0.49
N LEU A 164 -14.28 -4.81 0.22
CA LEU A 164 -13.60 -6.02 -0.25
C LEU A 164 -14.23 -6.53 -1.56
N GLU A 165 -15.56 -6.63 -1.58
CA GLU A 165 -16.31 -7.05 -2.76
C GLU A 165 -16.12 -6.09 -3.94
N GLU A 166 -16.30 -4.79 -3.71
CA GLU A 166 -16.31 -3.77 -4.75
C GLU A 166 -14.92 -3.45 -5.31
N LEU A 167 -13.86 -3.54 -4.50
CA LEU A 167 -12.51 -3.08 -4.89
C LEU A 167 -11.56 -4.21 -5.31
N SER A 168 -11.79 -5.46 -4.89
CA SER A 168 -10.90 -6.61 -5.17
C SER A 168 -10.54 -6.80 -6.65
N LYS A 169 -11.46 -6.50 -7.58
CA LYS A 169 -11.28 -6.72 -9.03
C LYS A 169 -10.42 -5.65 -9.72
N ASN A 170 -10.00 -4.59 -9.02
CA ASN A 170 -9.43 -3.37 -9.62
C ASN A 170 -7.90 -3.28 -9.56
N ARG A 171 -7.19 -4.43 -9.56
CA ARG A 171 -5.74 -4.51 -9.26
C ARG A 171 -5.42 -3.90 -7.90
N VAL A 172 -6.20 -4.31 -6.93
CA VAL A 172 -6.09 -3.90 -5.53
C VAL A 172 -5.57 -5.09 -4.73
N LEU A 173 -4.64 -4.83 -3.83
CA LEU A 173 -4.21 -5.76 -2.81
C LEU A 173 -4.64 -5.21 -1.45
N PHE A 174 -5.34 -6.00 -0.66
CA PHE A 174 -5.66 -5.66 0.72
C PHE A 174 -4.55 -6.18 1.65
N PHE A 175 -4.12 -5.33 2.58
CA PHE A 175 -3.04 -5.63 3.51
C PHE A 175 -3.41 -5.18 4.93
N SER A 176 -3.36 -6.13 5.87
CA SER A 176 -3.49 -5.87 7.31
C SER A 176 -2.12 -5.93 7.99
N MET A 177 -1.79 -4.84 8.69
CA MET A 177 -0.51 -4.68 9.40
C MET A 177 -0.46 -5.50 10.68
N ALA A 178 -1.59 -5.58 11.40
CA ALA A 178 -1.76 -6.42 12.58
C ALA A 178 -1.81 -7.90 12.18
N GLY A 179 -2.48 -8.24 11.08
CA GLY A 179 -2.60 -9.62 10.60
C GLY A 179 -3.42 -10.49 11.54
N GLU A 180 -4.56 -9.98 12.01
CA GLU A 180 -5.49 -10.74 12.85
C GLU A 180 -6.29 -11.74 12.02
N SER A 181 -6.49 -12.96 12.55
CA SER A 181 -7.06 -14.11 11.80
C SER A 181 -8.34 -13.74 11.06
N LYS A 182 -9.31 -13.13 11.75
CA LYS A 182 -10.59 -12.73 11.14
C LYS A 182 -10.43 -11.76 9.98
N THR A 183 -9.52 -10.79 10.10
CA THR A 183 -9.24 -9.84 9.01
C THR A 183 -8.58 -10.55 7.84
N LEU A 184 -7.66 -11.49 8.11
CA LEU A 184 -7.02 -12.29 7.08
C LEU A 184 -8.03 -13.21 6.36
N GLU A 185 -8.92 -13.88 7.09
CA GLU A 185 -10.03 -14.67 6.55
C GLU A 185 -10.90 -13.83 5.61
N SER A 186 -11.37 -12.66 6.06
CA SER A 186 -12.17 -11.75 5.21
C SER A 186 -11.43 -11.31 3.96
N VAL A 187 -10.13 -11.05 4.05
CA VAL A 187 -9.31 -10.71 2.88
C VAL A 187 -9.19 -11.92 1.93
N LEU A 188 -8.96 -13.12 2.47
CA LEU A 188 -8.76 -14.35 1.70
C LEU A 188 -10.01 -14.82 0.94
N GLU A 189 -11.20 -14.36 1.32
CA GLU A 189 -12.43 -14.55 0.53
C GLU A 189 -12.34 -13.90 -0.87
N TYR A 190 -11.54 -12.84 -1.02
CA TYR A 190 -11.47 -12.03 -2.24
C TYR A 190 -10.09 -12.02 -2.92
N GLN A 191 -9.04 -12.49 -2.26
CA GLN A 191 -7.69 -12.58 -2.83
C GLN A 191 -6.92 -13.81 -2.33
N ASN A 192 -5.99 -14.32 -3.13
CA ASN A 192 -5.14 -15.47 -2.80
C ASN A 192 -3.67 -15.10 -2.53
N PHE A 193 -3.39 -13.81 -2.39
CA PHE A 193 -2.08 -13.29 -2.02
C PHE A 193 -2.23 -12.61 -0.66
N ILE A 194 -1.43 -13.01 0.33
CA ILE A 194 -1.47 -12.43 1.66
C ILE A 194 -0.13 -11.80 2.04
N ALA A 195 -0.17 -10.74 2.84
CA ALA A 195 1.01 -10.09 3.38
C ALA A 195 0.91 -10.03 4.90
N VAL A 196 1.90 -10.56 5.60
CA VAL A 196 1.90 -10.69 7.06
C VAL A 196 3.29 -10.47 7.65
N LYS A 197 3.36 -10.09 8.92
CA LYS A 197 4.63 -10.10 9.67
C LYS A 197 5.06 -11.55 10.00
N PRO A 198 6.36 -11.81 10.21
CA PRO A 198 6.86 -13.12 10.61
C PRO A 198 6.10 -13.77 11.78
N SER A 199 5.70 -12.97 12.77
CA SER A 199 4.98 -13.43 13.95
C SER A 199 3.58 -14.01 13.67
N LYS A 200 3.02 -13.78 12.47
CA LYS A 200 1.70 -14.26 12.06
C LYS A 200 1.75 -15.42 11.06
N LEU A 201 2.94 -15.88 10.66
CA LEU A 201 3.10 -16.98 9.70
C LEU A 201 2.37 -18.26 10.14
N ALA A 202 2.43 -18.61 11.42
CA ALA A 202 1.73 -19.80 11.95
C ALA A 202 0.22 -19.75 11.67
N GLY A 203 -0.42 -18.60 11.90
CA GLY A 203 -1.85 -18.42 11.61
C GLY A 203 -2.15 -18.50 10.11
N VAL A 204 -1.25 -18.04 9.25
CA VAL A 204 -1.42 -18.20 7.79
C VAL A 204 -1.42 -19.68 7.39
N TYR A 205 -0.52 -20.49 7.97
CA TYR A 205 -0.47 -21.92 7.67
C TYR A 205 -1.72 -22.66 8.15
N GLU A 206 -2.33 -22.24 9.27
CA GLU A 206 -3.62 -22.76 9.71
C GLU A 206 -4.74 -22.42 8.70
N LEU A 207 -4.75 -21.18 8.19
CA LEU A 207 -5.73 -20.73 7.19
C LEU A 207 -5.60 -21.42 5.83
N MET A 208 -4.42 -21.98 5.49
CA MET A 208 -4.24 -22.77 4.25
C MET A 208 -5.10 -24.03 4.20
N ASN A 209 -5.65 -24.49 5.33
CA ASN A 209 -6.58 -25.62 5.36
C ASN A 209 -7.96 -25.25 4.80
N GLU A 210 -8.32 -23.98 4.85
CA GLU A 210 -9.65 -23.47 4.48
C GLU A 210 -9.61 -22.60 3.21
N TYR A 211 -8.49 -21.94 2.95
CA TYR A 211 -8.32 -20.97 1.87
C TYR A 211 -7.17 -21.35 0.93
N GLU A 212 -7.36 -21.12 -0.37
CA GLU A 212 -6.29 -21.25 -1.36
C GLU A 212 -5.36 -20.03 -1.31
N ILE A 213 -4.23 -20.14 -0.61
CA ILE A 213 -3.19 -19.11 -0.57
C ILE A 213 -2.10 -19.45 -1.59
N LYS A 214 -2.01 -18.67 -2.68
CA LYS A 214 -1.04 -18.89 -3.77
C LYS A 214 0.28 -18.20 -3.54
N LYS A 215 0.26 -17.08 -2.82
CA LYS A 215 1.42 -16.21 -2.64
C LYS A 215 1.44 -15.62 -1.25
N ILE A 216 2.63 -15.43 -0.70
CA ILE A 216 2.84 -14.78 0.59
C ILE A 216 3.90 -13.69 0.49
N ALA A 217 3.67 -12.57 1.18
CA ALA A 217 4.68 -11.57 1.46
C ALA A 217 4.98 -11.55 2.95
N VAL A 218 6.24 -11.75 3.32
CA VAL A 218 6.67 -11.63 4.72
C VAL A 218 7.19 -10.22 4.93
N ILE A 219 6.43 -9.41 5.66
CA ILE A 219 6.71 -7.99 5.91
C ILE A 219 7.87 -7.86 6.89
N ASN A 220 8.94 -7.21 6.45
CA ASN A 220 10.18 -6.98 7.18
C ASN A 220 10.78 -8.29 7.74
N GLY A 221 10.62 -9.39 7.00
CA GLY A 221 11.15 -10.70 7.36
C GLY A 221 12.65 -10.83 7.13
N ASN A 222 13.25 -11.83 7.76
CA ASN A 222 14.65 -12.20 7.57
C ASN A 222 14.77 -13.59 6.89
N ASN A 223 16.01 -14.05 6.69
CA ASN A 223 16.30 -15.33 6.04
C ASN A 223 15.61 -16.53 6.72
N ASP A 224 15.63 -16.61 8.06
CA ASP A 224 15.00 -17.71 8.81
C ASP A 224 13.49 -17.73 8.60
N ASP A 225 12.85 -16.56 8.50
CA ASP A 225 11.41 -16.46 8.25
C ASP A 225 11.04 -16.94 6.85
N PHE A 226 11.86 -16.61 5.85
CA PHE A 226 11.68 -17.11 4.48
C PHE A 226 11.95 -18.61 4.37
N GLU A 227 12.94 -19.15 5.10
CA GLU A 227 13.21 -20.58 5.11
C GLU A 227 12.01 -21.38 5.67
N LYS A 228 11.33 -20.88 6.71
CA LYS A 228 10.09 -21.49 7.22
C LYS A 228 8.98 -21.52 6.17
N CYS A 229 8.89 -20.50 5.31
CA CYS A 229 7.87 -20.45 4.27
C CYS A 229 8.06 -21.52 3.19
N LEU A 230 9.29 -22.02 3.00
CA LEU A 230 9.60 -23.05 1.99
C LEU A 230 8.97 -24.42 2.28
N GLU A 231 8.47 -24.64 3.49
CA GLU A 231 7.70 -25.85 3.82
C GLU A 231 6.33 -25.86 3.13
N TYR A 232 5.79 -24.68 2.80
CA TYR A 232 4.42 -24.50 2.31
C TYR A 232 4.36 -23.84 0.92
N PHE A 233 5.38 -23.05 0.55
CA PHE A 233 5.41 -22.26 -0.68
C PHE A 233 6.68 -22.50 -1.49
N ASP A 234 6.53 -22.55 -2.82
CA ASP A 234 7.68 -22.45 -3.71
C ASP A 234 8.37 -21.07 -3.58
N PRO A 235 9.70 -20.98 -3.76
CA PRO A 235 10.44 -19.72 -3.64
C PRO A 235 9.88 -18.55 -4.46
N GLU A 236 9.36 -18.80 -5.66
CA GLU A 236 8.73 -17.80 -6.53
C GLU A 236 7.41 -17.22 -5.98
N ASN A 237 6.77 -17.95 -5.06
CA ASN A 237 5.54 -17.57 -4.39
C ASN A 237 5.81 -16.85 -3.05
N ILE A 238 7.08 -16.69 -2.66
CA ILE A 238 7.50 -15.95 -1.47
C ILE A 238 8.03 -14.58 -1.89
N ILE A 239 7.45 -13.53 -1.29
CA ILE A 239 7.85 -12.14 -1.46
C ILE A 239 8.49 -11.65 -0.17
N SER A 240 9.64 -11.00 -0.29
CA SER A 240 10.15 -10.15 0.77
C SER A 240 9.35 -8.84 0.73
N GLY A 241 8.55 -8.59 1.75
CA GLY A 241 7.74 -7.38 1.85
C GLY A 241 8.44 -6.33 2.71
N GLY A 242 8.40 -5.06 2.33
CA GLY A 242 8.91 -3.97 3.16
C GLY A 242 7.83 -2.96 3.51
N PHE A 243 7.78 -2.58 4.79
CA PHE A 243 6.96 -1.48 5.28
C PHE A 243 7.75 -0.70 6.33
N THR A 244 7.86 0.62 6.17
CA THR A 244 8.71 1.48 7.01
C THR A 244 7.89 2.58 7.68
N ASN A 245 8.28 3.01 8.89
CA ASN A 245 7.68 4.17 9.58
C ASN A 245 8.50 5.44 9.33
N GLY A 246 8.92 5.66 8.08
CA GLY A 246 9.75 6.80 7.72
C GLY A 246 10.56 6.61 6.44
N PHE A 247 11.43 7.59 6.18
CA PHE A 247 12.34 7.62 5.04
C PHE A 247 13.70 7.09 5.43
N GLY A 248 14.34 6.32 4.54
CA GLY A 248 15.63 5.71 4.81
C GLY A 248 16.04 4.70 3.75
N GLU A 249 17.04 5.06 2.96
CA GLU A 249 17.67 4.15 2.01
C GLU A 249 18.28 2.92 2.71
N GLU A 250 18.83 3.09 3.91
CA GLU A 250 19.49 2.03 4.69
C GLU A 250 18.53 0.88 5.02
N PHE A 251 17.29 1.19 5.42
CA PHE A 251 16.27 0.18 5.67
C PHE A 251 16.05 -0.74 4.45
N TRP A 252 15.93 -0.15 3.25
CA TRP A 252 15.70 -0.92 2.03
C TRP A 252 16.93 -1.72 1.59
N LYS A 253 18.13 -1.18 1.82
CA LYS A 253 19.38 -1.87 1.59
C LYS A 253 19.49 -3.10 2.48
N ASP A 254 19.30 -2.94 3.79
CA ASP A 254 19.38 -4.02 4.76
C ASP A 254 18.33 -5.11 4.47
N LEU A 255 17.10 -4.69 4.14
CA LEU A 255 16.04 -5.63 3.75
C LEU A 255 16.42 -6.42 2.50
N LYS A 256 16.99 -5.77 1.46
CA LYS A 256 17.43 -6.46 0.23
C LYS A 256 18.57 -7.45 0.50
N GLU A 257 19.50 -7.11 1.37
CA GLU A 257 20.61 -8.00 1.74
C GLU A 257 20.13 -9.29 2.39
N ASN A 258 19.03 -9.22 3.16
CA ASN A 258 18.38 -10.33 3.84
C ASN A 258 17.27 -11.03 3.02
N SER A 259 16.91 -10.50 1.85
CA SER A 259 15.84 -11.04 0.99
C SER A 259 16.31 -12.22 0.12
N PHE A 260 16.63 -13.35 0.74
CA PHE A 260 17.05 -14.56 0.04
C PHE A 260 16.70 -15.84 0.81
N VAL A 261 16.80 -16.97 0.13
CA VAL A 261 16.77 -18.32 0.70
C VAL A 261 17.96 -19.16 0.19
N MET A 262 18.32 -20.20 0.94
CA MET A 262 19.41 -21.12 0.58
C MET A 262 18.83 -22.43 0.03
N ARG A 263 19.17 -22.78 -1.22
CA ARG A 263 18.64 -23.96 -1.92
C ARG A 263 19.71 -25.00 -2.26
#